data_AF-A0A0V0XNC2-F1
#
_entry.id   AF-A0A0V0XNC2-F1
#
_cell.length_a   1.000
_cell.length_b   1.000
_cell.length_c   1.000
_cell.angle_alpha   90.00
_cell.angle_beta   90.00
_cell.angle_gamma   90.00
#
_symmetry.space_group_name_H-M   'P 1'
#
loop_
_entity.id
_entity.type
_entity.pdbx_description
1 polymer ?
#
loop_
_entity_poly.entity_id
_entity_poly.type
_entity_poly.pdbx_seq_one_letter_code
_entity_poly.pdbx_strand_id
1 'polypeptide(L)'
;MIIRCRWYNVFILTGLILVFFGFRFLFDDSLDFSNPFPVDIGELMKICLIAAETSGFAIADMYQDGKVWLKMKSWDENGKKEFLTKADLISNRLIIESFSRFPDIKIISEERGKVYDEKFDFYKSQYYEKFASKENILAKFPSIKVLINDISVWIDPLDGTQELIEGMVESVSVMICVALKGRPVFGVIHRPFTSETIWSISNYGCFPDCSMGKNGMDMTDMESNIRKIALISRTHSGGAEKILEAALGNSWRIEKAGGSGYKGLRVLNGSAGLYLHTTTVKKWDVCAVDAVIHSAGGRMTDLTGKNLSYLPSTDETYKTGLLVTMNEHFYYLSKLLPSLSSIMILLAFGEFSVIGVLSYSSPNDWFHSVVNCTIFHILLALALISHIKTMLTDPGAIPKGNASEESMQLLNLKRGETVYKCGKCYSIKPERAHHCSICQRCIRKMDHHCPWVNNCVGEGNQKFFVLFTFYIALISCHAIYWAVWKFLRCLEVDWKGCSRFSPQETTFILVILLCEALLFALFTIIMFCTQMYAIYNDETTIEQMKRGKRSWSKRNRLSSVKAVFGSKVSLSWLNPLSVPFSTLKPTEYTV
;
A
#
# COMPACT_ATOMS: atom_id res chain seq x y z
N MET A 1 -55.03 -38.47 7.74
CA MET A 1 -55.96 -37.40 7.30
C MET A 1 -55.19 -36.45 6.39
N ILE A 2 -55.19 -36.73 5.09
CA ILE A 2 -54.43 -35.96 4.08
C ILE A 2 -55.34 -34.82 3.63
N ILE A 3 -55.02 -33.59 4.03
CA ILE A 3 -55.75 -32.39 3.61
C ILE A 3 -55.43 -32.13 2.14
N ARG A 4 -56.40 -32.40 1.26
CA ARG A 4 -56.36 -32.02 -0.16
C ARG A 4 -56.40 -30.49 -0.27
N CYS A 5 -55.26 -29.88 -0.61
CA CYS A 5 -55.19 -28.47 -0.95
C CYS A 5 -55.89 -28.26 -2.31
N ARG A 6 -57.06 -27.59 -2.31
CA ARG A 6 -57.81 -27.28 -3.53
C ARG A 6 -57.16 -26.07 -4.23
N TRP A 7 -57.00 -26.16 -5.55
CA TRP A 7 -56.32 -25.16 -6.42
C TRP A 7 -56.81 -23.71 -6.24
N TYR A 8 -58.04 -23.51 -5.79
CA TYR A 8 -58.58 -22.18 -5.46
C TYR A 8 -57.82 -21.46 -4.33
N ASN A 9 -57.28 -22.18 -3.34
CA ASN A 9 -56.52 -21.59 -2.24
C ASN A 9 -55.13 -21.10 -2.68
N VAL A 10 -54.56 -21.69 -3.73
CA VAL A 10 -53.30 -21.22 -4.34
C VAL A 10 -53.56 -19.91 -5.08
N PHE A 11 -54.68 -19.77 -5.77
CA PHE A 11 -55.04 -18.53 -6.46
C PHE A 11 -55.27 -17.36 -5.51
N ILE A 12 -55.90 -17.59 -4.35
CA ILE A 12 -56.07 -16.56 -3.32
C ILE A 12 -54.72 -16.16 -2.69
N LEU A 13 -53.85 -17.13 -2.37
CA LEU A 13 -52.52 -16.80 -1.83
C LEU A 13 -51.67 -16.01 -2.83
N THR A 14 -51.73 -16.39 -4.12
CA THR A 14 -50.97 -15.71 -5.17
C THR A 14 -51.54 -14.30 -5.44
N GLY A 15 -52.86 -14.14 -5.38
CA GLY A 15 -53.53 -12.83 -5.48
C GLY A 15 -53.22 -11.91 -4.30
N LEU A 16 -53.20 -12.43 -3.06
CA LEU A 16 -52.84 -11.63 -1.87
C LEU A 16 -51.35 -11.25 -1.87
N ILE A 17 -50.47 -12.12 -2.37
CA ILE A 17 -49.04 -11.82 -2.56
C ILE A 17 -48.87 -10.73 -3.64
N LEU A 18 -49.58 -10.80 -4.76
CA LEU A 18 -49.53 -9.78 -5.82
C LEU A 18 -50.14 -8.44 -5.38
N VAL A 19 -51.17 -8.44 -4.53
CA VAL A 19 -51.72 -7.22 -3.92
C VAL A 19 -50.75 -6.67 -2.87
N PHE A 20 -50.09 -7.52 -2.07
CA PHE A 20 -49.08 -7.10 -1.09
C PHE A 20 -47.81 -6.54 -1.75
N PHE A 21 -47.38 -7.10 -2.88
CA PHE A 21 -46.27 -6.57 -3.69
C PHE A 21 -46.70 -5.36 -4.56
N GLY A 22 -47.94 -5.33 -5.03
CA GLY A 22 -48.51 -4.20 -5.78
C GLY A 22 -48.74 -2.96 -4.92
N PHE A 23 -49.15 -3.12 -3.65
CA PHE A 23 -49.25 -2.01 -2.70
C PHE A 23 -47.88 -1.45 -2.29
N ARG A 24 -46.85 -2.30 -2.26
CA ARG A 24 -45.46 -1.87 -2.03
C ARG A 24 -44.86 -1.13 -3.23
N PHE A 25 -45.37 -1.38 -4.44
CA PHE A 25 -44.95 -0.68 -5.66
C PHE A 25 -45.70 0.65 -5.87
N LEU A 26 -46.89 0.81 -5.28
CA LEU A 26 -47.70 2.03 -5.40
C LEU A 26 -47.54 3.03 -4.25
N PHE A 27 -46.86 2.67 -3.15
CA PHE A 27 -46.63 3.54 -1.98
C PHE A 27 -45.19 3.50 -1.44
N ASP A 28 -44.19 3.29 -2.32
CA ASP A 28 -42.80 3.56 -1.99
C ASP A 28 -42.44 4.99 -2.44
N ASP A 29 -42.63 5.95 -1.53
CA ASP A 29 -42.19 7.34 -1.64
C ASP A 29 -40.66 7.44 -1.57
N SER A 30 -39.94 6.88 -2.56
CA SER A 30 -38.50 7.08 -2.69
C SER A 30 -37.95 6.95 -4.12
N LEU A 31 -38.76 7.18 -5.15
CA LEU A 31 -38.26 7.45 -6.50
C LEU A 31 -37.93 8.94 -6.63
N ASP A 32 -36.75 9.31 -6.13
CA ASP A 32 -36.11 10.60 -6.41
C ASP A 32 -35.74 10.67 -7.90
N PHE A 33 -36.66 11.23 -8.70
CA PHE A 33 -36.45 11.57 -10.11
C PHE A 33 -35.74 12.92 -10.27
N SER A 34 -34.77 13.24 -9.41
CA SER A 34 -33.80 14.29 -9.73
C SER A 34 -32.87 13.78 -10.83
N ASN A 35 -33.11 14.20 -12.08
CA ASN A 35 -32.12 14.03 -13.13
C ASN A 35 -30.81 14.68 -12.62
N PRO A 36 -29.70 13.92 -12.52
CA PRO A 36 -28.47 14.46 -11.94
C PRO A 36 -28.00 15.65 -12.78
N PHE A 37 -28.03 16.83 -12.18
CA PHE A 37 -27.62 18.05 -12.87
C PHE A 37 -26.09 18.18 -12.89
N PRO A 38 -25.53 18.76 -13.95
CA PRO A 38 -24.10 19.02 -14.01
C PRO A 38 -23.70 20.13 -13.04
N VAL A 39 -22.68 19.86 -12.23
CA VAL A 39 -22.03 20.82 -11.32
C VAL A 39 -20.69 21.23 -11.92
N ASP A 40 -20.37 22.52 -11.88
CA ASP A 40 -19.06 23.03 -12.28
C ASP A 40 -18.05 22.88 -11.13
N ILE A 41 -16.97 22.15 -11.37
CA ILE A 41 -15.89 21.98 -10.38
C ILE A 41 -15.29 23.32 -9.97
N GLY A 42 -15.16 24.30 -10.88
CA GLY A 42 -14.61 25.61 -10.58
C GLY A 42 -15.43 26.39 -9.54
N GLU A 43 -16.76 26.29 -9.60
CA GLU A 43 -17.65 26.88 -8.59
C GLU A 43 -17.48 26.19 -7.23
N LEU A 44 -17.40 24.85 -7.24
CA LEU A 44 -17.21 24.07 -6.02
C LEU A 44 -15.86 24.39 -5.35
N MET A 45 -14.80 24.55 -6.13
CA MET A 45 -13.48 24.99 -5.66
C MET A 45 -13.55 26.35 -4.99
N LYS A 46 -14.27 27.32 -5.60
CA LYS A 46 -14.46 28.66 -5.03
C LYS A 46 -15.05 28.57 -3.63
N ILE A 47 -16.12 27.80 -3.49
CA ILE A 47 -16.82 27.59 -2.23
C ILE A 47 -15.87 26.97 -1.20
N CYS A 48 -15.15 25.91 -1.58
CA CYS A 48 -14.21 25.24 -0.67
C CYS A 48 -13.11 26.20 -0.16
N LEU A 49 -12.50 27.00 -1.04
CA LEU A 49 -11.44 27.94 -0.66
C LEU A 49 -11.93 28.99 0.33
N ILE A 50 -13.08 29.60 0.05
CA ILE A 50 -13.64 30.66 0.89
C ILE A 50 -14.13 30.08 2.22
N ALA A 51 -14.78 28.90 2.18
CA ALA A 51 -15.22 28.20 3.38
C ALA A 51 -14.04 27.87 4.31
N ALA A 52 -12.95 27.32 3.78
CA ALA A 52 -11.76 26.99 4.58
C ALA A 52 -11.15 28.23 5.26
N GLU A 53 -11.01 29.35 4.53
CA GLU A 53 -10.45 30.60 5.08
C GLU A 53 -11.39 31.32 6.05
N THR A 54 -12.70 31.21 5.83
CA THR A 54 -13.70 31.80 6.73
C THR A 54 -13.76 31.02 8.04
N SER A 55 -13.73 29.69 7.95
CA SER A 55 -13.62 28.81 9.11
C SER A 55 -12.31 29.00 9.88
N GLY A 56 -11.18 29.14 9.18
CA GLY A 56 -9.90 29.41 9.82
C GLY A 56 -9.89 30.74 10.57
N PHE A 57 -10.46 31.80 9.99
CA PHE A 57 -10.63 33.06 10.68
C PHE A 57 -11.46 32.90 11.97
N ALA A 58 -12.59 32.18 11.90
CA ALA A 58 -13.42 31.93 13.07
C ALA A 58 -12.69 31.13 14.16
N ILE A 59 -11.91 30.10 13.79
CA ILE A 59 -11.10 29.32 14.73
C ILE A 59 -10.06 30.21 15.44
N ALA A 60 -9.35 31.05 14.69
CA ALA A 60 -8.35 31.96 15.25
C ALA A 60 -8.97 33.03 16.17
N ASP A 61 -10.09 33.64 15.78
CA ASP A 61 -10.83 34.63 16.59
C ASP A 61 -11.34 34.00 17.89
N MET A 62 -11.95 32.80 17.83
CA MET A 62 -12.46 32.09 19.00
C MET A 62 -11.35 31.67 19.98
N TYR A 63 -10.17 31.33 19.45
CA TYR A 63 -9.00 31.01 20.27
C TYR A 63 -8.48 32.25 21.00
N GLN A 64 -8.40 33.41 20.33
CA GLN A 64 -7.98 34.68 20.92
C GLN A 64 -8.98 35.20 21.97
N ASP A 65 -10.28 35.00 21.73
CA ASP A 65 -11.36 35.34 22.67
C ASP A 65 -11.35 34.50 23.96
N GLY A 66 -10.51 33.44 24.04
CA GLY A 66 -10.49 32.50 25.16
C GLY A 66 -11.76 31.63 25.27
N LYS A 67 -12.62 31.63 24.24
CA LYS A 67 -13.92 30.92 24.20
C LYS A 67 -13.80 29.50 23.67
N VAL A 68 -12.77 28.77 24.08
CA VAL A 68 -12.60 27.35 23.71
C VAL A 68 -13.40 26.49 24.68
N TRP A 69 -14.71 26.38 24.45
CA TRP A 69 -15.54 25.42 25.18
C TRP A 69 -15.14 23.99 24.80
N LEU A 70 -15.01 23.12 25.80
CA LEU A 70 -14.57 21.73 25.67
C LEU A 70 -15.70 20.75 26.00
N LYS A 71 -15.92 19.79 25.11
CA LYS A 71 -16.77 18.63 25.36
C LYS A 71 -16.02 17.35 25.04
N MET A 72 -16.17 16.34 25.89
CA MET A 72 -15.68 15.00 25.59
C MET A 72 -16.58 14.38 24.51
N LYS A 73 -15.99 13.95 23.39
CA LYS A 73 -16.66 13.39 22.21
C LYS A 73 -16.76 11.87 22.32
N SER A 74 -15.63 11.22 22.55
CA SER A 74 -15.46 9.77 22.51
C SER A 74 -14.19 9.33 23.26
N TRP A 75 -13.99 8.03 23.33
CA TRP A 75 -12.71 7.41 23.67
C TRP A 75 -12.08 6.89 22.38
N ASP A 76 -10.79 7.11 22.21
CA ASP A 76 -10.04 6.51 21.10
C ASP A 76 -9.79 5.01 21.33
N GLU A 77 -9.22 4.35 20.31
CA GLU A 77 -8.86 2.92 20.34
C GLU A 77 -7.80 2.56 21.40
N ASN A 78 -7.10 3.55 21.97
CA ASN A 78 -6.09 3.39 23.01
C ASN A 78 -6.59 3.82 24.40
N GLY A 79 -7.87 4.15 24.55
CA GLY A 79 -8.49 4.59 25.81
C GLY A 79 -8.19 6.04 26.21
N LYS A 80 -7.71 6.89 25.29
CA LYS A 80 -7.57 8.34 25.49
C LYS A 80 -8.88 9.06 25.15
N LYS A 81 -9.15 10.15 25.86
CA LYS A 81 -10.34 10.99 25.61
C LYS A 81 -10.13 11.82 24.35
N GLU A 82 -11.08 11.75 23.42
CA GLU A 82 -11.21 12.67 22.30
C GLU A 82 -12.10 13.84 22.69
N PHE A 83 -11.66 15.05 22.35
CA PHE A 83 -12.36 16.29 22.67
C PHE A 83 -12.94 16.91 21.40
N LEU A 84 -14.01 17.66 21.62
CA LEU A 84 -14.70 18.48 20.63
C LEU A 84 -14.78 19.89 21.20
N THR A 85 -14.44 20.89 20.41
CA THR A 85 -14.60 22.29 20.80
C THR A 85 -15.77 22.95 20.08
N LYS A 86 -16.15 24.13 20.56
CA LYS A 86 -17.11 24.98 19.85
C LYS A 86 -16.58 25.40 18.48
N ALA A 87 -15.26 25.52 18.32
CA ALA A 87 -14.64 25.90 17.07
C ALA A 87 -14.83 24.83 15.99
N ASP A 88 -14.76 23.54 16.33
CA ASP A 88 -15.04 22.43 15.40
C ASP A 88 -16.48 22.53 14.85
N LEU A 89 -17.46 22.74 15.74
CA LEU A 89 -18.87 22.82 15.37
C LEU A 89 -19.21 24.08 14.55
N ILE A 90 -18.62 25.23 14.89
CA ILE A 90 -18.81 26.47 14.14
C ILE A 90 -18.14 26.41 12.77
N SER A 91 -16.89 25.93 12.72
CA SER A 91 -16.17 25.69 11.47
C SER A 91 -16.96 24.74 10.55
N ASN A 92 -17.43 23.61 11.09
CA ASN A 92 -18.25 22.66 10.34
C ASN A 92 -19.52 23.31 9.78
N ARG A 93 -20.22 24.09 10.60
CA ARG A 93 -21.45 24.76 10.19
C ARG A 93 -21.20 25.80 9.08
N LEU A 94 -20.15 26.61 9.20
CA LEU A 94 -19.75 27.58 8.17
C LEU A 94 -19.47 26.89 6.84
N ILE A 95 -18.75 25.75 6.87
CA ILE A 95 -18.43 24.98 5.68
C ILE A 95 -19.70 24.40 5.06
N ILE A 96 -20.52 23.68 5.83
CA ILE A 96 -21.75 23.02 5.31
C ILE A 96 -22.73 24.06 4.74
N GLU A 97 -22.96 25.19 5.42
CA GLU A 97 -23.87 26.23 4.91
C GLU A 97 -23.37 26.87 3.60
N SER A 98 -22.05 26.85 3.34
CA SER A 98 -21.47 27.33 2.09
C SER A 98 -21.84 26.45 0.88
N PHE A 99 -22.19 25.18 1.11
CA PHE A 99 -22.66 24.25 0.06
C PHE A 99 -24.18 24.25 -0.13
N SER A 100 -24.93 25.14 0.53
CA SER A 100 -26.40 25.22 0.42
C SER A 100 -26.92 25.40 -1.02
N ARG A 101 -26.08 25.86 -1.95
CA ARG A 101 -26.39 25.96 -3.40
C ARG A 101 -26.42 24.61 -4.12
N PHE A 102 -25.93 23.55 -3.50
CA PHE A 102 -25.85 22.19 -4.05
C PHE A 102 -26.48 21.20 -3.05
N PRO A 103 -27.82 21.18 -2.91
CA PRO A 103 -28.49 20.41 -1.86
C PRO A 103 -28.25 18.90 -1.96
N ASP A 104 -28.07 18.36 -3.16
CA ASP A 104 -27.92 16.92 -3.40
C ASP A 104 -26.44 16.46 -3.42
N ILE A 105 -25.49 17.38 -3.15
CA ILE A 105 -24.07 17.02 -3.13
C ILE A 105 -23.77 16.18 -1.90
N LYS A 106 -23.02 15.10 -2.09
CA LYS A 106 -22.69 14.20 -0.98
C LYS A 106 -21.56 14.77 -0.13
N ILE A 107 -21.91 15.29 1.04
CA ILE A 107 -20.95 15.83 2.02
C ILE A 107 -20.76 14.83 3.16
N ILE A 108 -19.50 14.51 3.46
CA ILE A 108 -19.07 13.72 4.61
C ILE A 108 -18.14 14.58 5.45
N SER A 109 -18.59 14.94 6.64
CA SER A 109 -17.82 15.71 7.61
C SER A 109 -17.57 14.91 8.88
N GLU A 110 -16.42 15.14 9.52
CA GLU A 110 -16.15 14.62 10.85
C GLU A 110 -17.26 15.00 11.85
N GLU A 111 -17.74 16.24 11.78
CA GLU A 111 -18.68 16.80 12.72
C GLU A 111 -20.12 16.80 12.19
N ARG A 112 -21.05 16.37 13.06
CA ARG A 112 -22.49 16.27 12.72
C ARG A 112 -23.39 17.15 13.60
N GLY A 113 -22.82 17.79 14.62
CA GLY A 113 -23.55 18.65 15.55
C GLY A 113 -23.77 20.07 15.05
N LYS A 114 -24.70 20.80 15.69
CA LYS A 114 -24.88 22.24 15.52
C LYS A 114 -24.75 22.93 16.88
N VAL A 115 -24.20 24.13 16.88
CA VAL A 115 -24.10 24.98 18.07
C VAL A 115 -24.50 26.42 17.72
N TYR A 116 -25.03 27.13 18.71
CA TYR A 116 -25.33 28.56 18.61
C TYR A 116 -24.09 29.38 18.99
N ASP A 117 -23.83 30.43 18.22
CA ASP A 117 -22.81 31.44 18.50
C ASP A 117 -23.29 32.80 17.98
N GLU A 118 -23.19 33.83 18.79
CA GLU A 118 -23.64 35.19 18.47
C GLU A 118 -22.80 35.83 17.35
N LYS A 119 -21.51 35.45 17.24
CA LYS A 119 -20.61 35.88 16.17
C LYS A 119 -20.78 35.06 14.88
N PHE A 120 -21.67 34.06 14.84
CA PHE A 120 -21.84 33.22 13.65
C PHE A 120 -22.18 34.04 12.39
N ASP A 121 -23.14 34.97 12.48
CA ASP A 121 -23.52 35.82 11.36
C ASP A 121 -22.41 36.80 10.96
N PHE A 122 -21.58 37.22 11.93
CA PHE A 122 -20.37 37.99 11.67
C PHE A 122 -19.33 37.17 10.90
N TYR A 123 -19.04 35.93 11.29
CA TYR A 123 -18.13 35.07 10.51
C TYR A 123 -18.69 34.79 9.11
N LYS A 124 -20.01 34.57 9.01
CA LYS A 124 -20.68 34.35 7.73
C LYS A 124 -20.63 35.58 6.82
N SER A 125 -20.63 36.81 7.35
CA SER A 125 -20.52 38.01 6.52
C SER A 125 -19.14 38.12 5.84
N GLN A 126 -18.08 37.64 6.50
CA GLN A 126 -16.72 37.59 5.96
C GLN A 126 -16.61 36.75 4.68
N TYR A 127 -17.50 35.76 4.50
CA TYR A 127 -17.58 34.96 3.28
C TYR A 127 -17.80 35.84 2.04
N TYR A 128 -18.70 36.83 2.13
CA TYR A 128 -19.07 37.66 0.98
C TYR A 128 -17.95 38.61 0.55
N GLU A 129 -17.22 39.17 1.52
CA GLU A 129 -16.04 40.01 1.24
C GLU A 129 -14.95 39.20 0.53
N LYS A 130 -14.66 37.98 1.00
CA LYS A 130 -13.69 37.06 0.39
C LYS A 130 -14.16 36.52 -0.97
N PHE A 131 -15.47 36.40 -1.18
CA PHE A 131 -16.02 35.94 -2.45
C PHE A 131 -15.77 36.92 -3.61
N ALA A 132 -15.85 38.22 -3.33
CA ALA A 132 -15.59 39.27 -4.31
C ALA A 132 -14.10 39.35 -4.70
N SER A 133 -13.18 39.16 -3.75
CA SER A 133 -11.74 39.30 -4.00
C SER A 133 -11.12 38.17 -4.84
N LYS A 134 -11.79 37.01 -4.94
CA LYS A 134 -11.25 35.79 -5.60
C LYS A 134 -11.80 35.50 -6.99
N GLU A 135 -12.65 36.36 -7.53
CA GLU A 135 -13.27 36.16 -8.85
C GLU A 135 -12.24 36.02 -9.99
N ASN A 136 -11.13 36.76 -9.91
CA ASN A 136 -10.06 36.76 -10.93
C ASN A 136 -9.13 35.55 -10.90
N ILE A 137 -9.04 34.80 -9.79
CA ILE A 137 -8.14 33.64 -9.66
C ILE A 137 -8.70 32.44 -10.41
N LEU A 138 -10.03 32.28 -10.36
CA LEU A 138 -10.71 31.06 -10.82
C LEU A 138 -11.16 31.14 -12.29
N ALA A 139 -11.27 32.34 -12.87
CA ALA A 139 -11.47 32.54 -14.30
C ALA A 139 -10.33 31.94 -15.17
N LYS A 140 -9.22 31.52 -14.55
CA LYS A 140 -8.06 30.92 -15.21
C LYS A 140 -8.20 29.41 -15.47
N PHE A 141 -9.21 28.75 -14.92
CA PHE A 141 -9.43 27.32 -15.08
C PHE A 141 -10.64 27.05 -15.99
N PRO A 142 -10.61 26.00 -16.82
CA PRO A 142 -11.76 25.67 -17.68
C PRO A 142 -12.95 25.21 -16.83
N SER A 143 -14.15 25.57 -17.29
CA SER A 143 -15.41 25.04 -16.76
C SER A 143 -15.47 23.53 -17.02
N ILE A 144 -15.40 22.74 -15.94
CA ILE A 144 -15.50 21.28 -15.99
C ILE A 144 -16.80 20.88 -15.31
N LYS A 145 -17.76 20.43 -16.11
CA LYS A 145 -19.07 19.98 -15.65
C LYS A 145 -19.07 18.48 -15.38
N VAL A 146 -19.46 18.08 -14.18
CA VAL A 146 -19.56 16.68 -13.75
C VAL A 146 -20.92 16.41 -13.12
N LEU A 147 -21.39 15.17 -13.16
CA LEU A 147 -22.65 14.79 -12.53
C LEU A 147 -22.50 14.86 -11.01
N ILE A 148 -23.49 15.46 -10.33
CA ILE A 148 -23.47 15.62 -8.87
C ILE A 148 -23.30 14.28 -8.12
N ASN A 149 -23.87 13.19 -8.64
CA ASN A 149 -23.78 11.85 -8.06
C ASN A 149 -22.35 11.26 -8.06
N ASP A 150 -21.47 11.76 -8.93
CA ASP A 150 -20.08 11.33 -9.00
C ASP A 150 -19.20 12.09 -7.98
N ILE A 151 -19.73 13.11 -7.31
CA ILE A 151 -18.98 14.00 -6.41
C ILE A 151 -19.20 13.59 -4.95
N SER A 152 -18.11 13.55 -4.20
CA SER A 152 -18.14 13.53 -2.74
C SER A 152 -17.23 14.60 -2.16
N VAL A 153 -17.68 15.27 -1.11
CA VAL A 153 -16.92 16.30 -0.39
C VAL A 153 -16.57 15.76 0.99
N TRP A 154 -15.29 15.71 1.32
CA TRP A 154 -14.76 15.25 2.60
C TRP A 154 -14.24 16.45 3.39
N ILE A 155 -14.70 16.60 4.63
CA ILE A 155 -14.43 17.77 5.45
C ILE A 155 -13.88 17.33 6.80
N ASP A 156 -12.72 17.85 7.13
CA ASP A 156 -12.25 17.96 8.50
C ASP A 156 -12.28 19.45 8.88
N PRO A 157 -13.27 19.86 9.70
CA PRO A 157 -13.49 21.25 10.02
C PRO A 157 -12.40 21.81 10.94
N LEU A 158 -11.66 20.97 11.66
CA LEU A 158 -10.59 21.36 12.57
C LEU A 158 -9.67 20.16 12.85
N ASP A 159 -8.67 19.96 11.99
CA ASP A 159 -7.62 18.98 12.21
C ASP A 159 -6.69 19.48 13.32
N GLY A 160 -6.43 18.62 14.31
CA GLY A 160 -5.59 18.96 15.45
C GLY A 160 -6.34 19.60 16.62
N THR A 161 -7.57 19.18 16.91
CA THR A 161 -8.34 19.63 18.08
C THR A 161 -7.56 19.50 19.39
N GLN A 162 -6.85 18.38 19.58
CA GLN A 162 -6.00 18.19 20.77
C GLN A 162 -4.83 19.17 20.80
N GLU A 163 -4.18 19.41 19.66
CA GLU A 163 -3.09 20.37 19.53
C GLU A 163 -3.56 21.81 19.80
N LEU A 164 -4.77 22.18 19.38
CA LEU A 164 -5.38 23.48 19.70
C LEU A 164 -5.54 23.66 21.22
N ILE A 165 -6.05 22.64 21.91
CA ILE A 165 -6.25 22.66 23.37
C ILE A 165 -4.93 22.80 24.12
N GLU A 166 -3.88 22.15 23.62
CA GLU A 166 -2.54 22.19 24.20
C GLU A 166 -1.70 23.39 23.74
N GLY A 167 -2.26 24.30 22.93
CA GLY A 167 -1.59 25.51 22.45
C GLY A 167 -0.60 25.30 21.30
N MET A 168 -0.56 24.12 20.67
CA MET A 168 0.22 23.82 19.47
C MET A 168 -0.51 24.26 18.19
N VAL A 169 -0.80 25.55 18.12
CA VAL A 169 -1.60 26.19 17.06
C VAL A 169 -1.06 25.98 15.65
N GLU A 170 0.24 25.71 15.50
CA GLU A 170 0.86 25.46 14.19
C GLU A 170 0.41 24.17 13.51
N SER A 171 -0.03 23.17 14.30
CA SER A 171 -0.50 21.87 13.80
C SER A 171 -1.97 21.88 13.41
N VAL A 172 -2.68 22.99 13.67
CA VAL A 172 -4.12 23.11 13.44
C VAL A 172 -4.39 23.47 11.98
N SER A 173 -5.33 22.78 11.34
CA SER A 173 -5.74 23.08 9.97
C SER A 173 -7.23 22.86 9.71
N VAL A 174 -7.77 23.52 8.69
CA VAL A 174 -9.10 23.26 8.13
C VAL A 174 -8.89 22.58 6.78
N MET A 175 -9.51 21.42 6.57
CA MET A 175 -9.29 20.61 5.39
C MET A 175 -10.60 20.30 4.67
N ILE A 176 -10.64 20.59 3.37
CA ILE A 176 -11.77 20.29 2.51
C ILE A 176 -11.24 19.63 1.24
N CYS A 177 -11.86 18.52 0.86
CA CYS A 177 -11.48 17.72 -0.30
C CYS A 177 -12.69 17.41 -1.16
N VAL A 178 -12.55 17.58 -2.47
CA VAL A 178 -13.54 17.13 -3.45
C VAL A 178 -12.97 15.90 -4.14
N ALA A 179 -13.72 14.81 -4.10
CA ALA A 179 -13.40 13.57 -4.79
C ALA A 179 -14.43 13.28 -5.90
N LEU A 180 -13.92 12.90 -7.08
CA LEU A 180 -14.72 12.49 -8.23
C LEU A 180 -14.57 10.97 -8.42
N LYS A 181 -15.69 10.23 -8.34
CA LYS A 181 -15.70 8.75 -8.37
C LYS A 181 -14.69 8.14 -7.40
N GLY A 182 -14.54 8.79 -6.24
CA GLY A 182 -13.62 8.40 -5.17
C GLY A 182 -12.14 8.75 -5.38
N ARG A 183 -11.78 9.46 -6.45
CA ARG A 183 -10.42 10.01 -6.62
C ARG A 183 -10.38 11.46 -6.16
N PRO A 184 -9.42 11.87 -5.32
CA PRO A 184 -9.32 13.26 -4.88
C PRO A 184 -8.91 14.15 -6.05
N VAL A 185 -9.76 15.10 -6.44
CA VAL A 185 -9.55 15.99 -7.59
C VAL A 185 -9.21 17.42 -7.18
N PHE A 186 -9.66 17.85 -6.01
CA PHE A 186 -9.33 19.13 -5.41
C PHE A 186 -9.17 18.95 -3.91
N GLY A 187 -8.22 19.67 -3.32
CA GLY A 187 -8.03 19.72 -1.88
C GLY A 187 -7.54 21.09 -1.45
N VAL A 188 -8.03 21.57 -0.31
CA VAL A 188 -7.56 22.77 0.37
C VAL A 188 -7.22 22.42 1.81
N ILE A 189 -6.07 22.93 2.27
CA ILE A 189 -5.58 22.88 3.63
C ILE A 189 -5.29 24.33 4.03
N HIS A 190 -6.08 24.85 4.96
CA HIS A 190 -5.91 26.21 5.47
C HIS A 190 -5.40 26.17 6.92
N ARG A 191 -4.36 26.95 7.23
CA ARG A 191 -3.76 27.03 8.56
C ARG A 191 -4.21 28.33 9.24
N PRO A 192 -5.13 28.26 10.24
CA PRO A 192 -5.77 29.43 10.83
C PRO A 192 -4.81 30.49 11.37
N PHE A 193 -3.75 30.05 12.04
CA PHE A 193 -2.86 30.93 12.81
C PHE A 193 -1.72 31.54 12.00
N THR A 194 -1.40 30.96 10.83
CA THR A 194 -0.44 31.53 9.88
C THR A 194 -1.14 32.22 8.71
N SER A 195 -2.47 32.09 8.61
CA SER A 195 -3.27 32.54 7.45
C SER A 195 -2.77 31.99 6.11
N GLU A 196 -2.15 30.81 6.13
CA GLU A 196 -1.62 30.13 4.95
C GLU A 196 -2.69 29.19 4.37
N THR A 197 -3.03 29.37 3.08
CA THR A 197 -3.95 28.50 2.36
C THR A 197 -3.20 27.78 1.25
N ILE A 198 -3.07 26.46 1.37
CA ILE A 198 -2.51 25.60 0.33
C ILE A 198 -3.65 24.82 -0.30
N TRP A 199 -3.73 24.84 -1.62
CA TRP A 199 -4.78 24.12 -2.34
C TRP A 199 -4.26 23.53 -3.64
N SER A 200 -5.01 22.62 -4.22
CA SER A 200 -4.60 21.92 -5.43
C SER A 200 -5.76 21.53 -6.30
N ILE A 201 -5.47 21.37 -7.58
CA ILE A 201 -6.40 20.82 -8.56
C ILE A 201 -5.65 19.79 -9.42
N SER A 202 -6.25 18.62 -9.56
CA SER A 202 -5.69 17.51 -10.33
C SER A 202 -5.38 17.95 -11.77
N ASN A 203 -4.17 17.64 -12.23
CA ASN A 203 -3.58 18.03 -13.52
C ASN A 203 -3.17 19.51 -13.68
N TYR A 204 -3.42 20.36 -12.69
CA TYR A 204 -3.01 21.79 -12.73
C TYR A 204 -1.99 22.15 -11.65
N GLY A 205 -1.78 21.27 -10.67
CA GLY A 205 -0.78 21.46 -9.62
C GLY A 205 -1.37 22.01 -8.33
N CYS A 206 -0.51 22.60 -7.50
CA CYS A 206 -0.87 23.13 -6.19
C CYS A 206 -0.41 24.59 -6.03
N PHE A 207 -1.10 25.32 -5.14
CA PHE A 207 -1.07 26.78 -5.06
C PHE A 207 -1.11 27.26 -3.59
N PRO A 208 -0.42 28.35 -3.25
CA PRO A 208 0.63 29.01 -4.04
C PRO A 208 1.73 28.00 -4.39
N ASP A 209 2.41 28.21 -5.53
CA ASP A 209 3.23 27.20 -6.19
C ASP A 209 4.06 26.38 -5.18
N CYS A 210 3.69 25.12 -4.97
CA CYS A 210 4.44 24.24 -4.07
C CYS A 210 5.68 23.66 -4.75
N SER A 211 6.10 24.21 -5.90
CA SER A 211 7.41 24.00 -6.51
C SER A 211 8.58 24.58 -5.69
N MET A 212 8.39 24.80 -4.39
CA MET A 212 9.47 24.89 -3.38
C MET A 212 10.25 23.56 -3.38
N GLY A 213 11.12 23.42 -4.38
CA GLY A 213 11.83 22.21 -4.79
C GLY A 213 12.24 22.17 -6.27
N LYS A 214 11.74 23.09 -7.12
CA LYS A 214 12.10 23.20 -8.56
C LYS A 214 12.58 24.58 -9.00
N ASN A 215 12.78 25.53 -8.08
CA ASN A 215 13.47 26.78 -8.42
C ASN A 215 14.99 26.54 -8.40
N GLY A 216 15.53 26.14 -9.55
CA GLY A 216 16.92 26.39 -9.93
C GLY A 216 18.02 25.70 -9.11
N MET A 217 17.81 24.48 -8.62
CA MET A 217 18.87 23.68 -8.00
C MET A 217 19.27 22.52 -8.93
N ASP A 218 20.57 22.38 -9.14
CA ASP A 218 21.18 21.47 -10.12
C ASP A 218 20.85 19.99 -9.80
N MET A 219 20.70 19.18 -10.83
CA MET A 219 20.21 17.79 -10.74
C MET A 219 21.17 16.85 -9.99
N THR A 220 22.39 17.30 -9.71
CA THR A 220 23.45 16.59 -8.98
C THR A 220 23.39 16.74 -7.46
N ASP A 221 22.61 17.68 -6.92
CA ASP A 221 22.52 17.93 -5.46
C ASP A 221 21.35 17.20 -4.76
N MET A 222 20.62 16.36 -5.49
CA MET A 222 19.37 15.75 -5.01
C MET A 222 19.58 14.60 -4.00
N GLU A 223 20.72 13.89 -4.06
CA GLU A 223 21.04 12.82 -3.10
C GLU A 223 21.49 13.36 -1.73
N SER A 224 22.00 14.59 -1.65
CA SER A 224 22.55 15.16 -0.41
C SER A 224 21.56 15.92 0.46
N ASN A 225 20.35 16.24 -0.01
CA ASN A 225 19.44 17.18 0.68
C ASN A 225 18.07 16.63 1.10
N ILE A 226 17.79 15.33 0.93
CA ILE A 226 16.59 14.75 1.57
C ILE A 226 16.82 14.77 3.09
N ARG A 227 16.09 15.63 3.80
CA ARG A 227 16.07 15.61 5.27
C ARG A 227 15.61 14.24 5.72
N LYS A 228 16.51 13.50 6.38
CA LYS A 228 16.26 12.18 6.97
C LYS A 228 15.39 12.30 8.23
N ILE A 229 14.21 12.88 8.09
CA ILE A 229 13.22 13.06 9.13
C ILE A 229 11.98 12.27 8.73
N ALA A 230 11.56 11.35 9.59
CA ALA A 230 10.35 10.57 9.44
C ALA A 230 9.30 11.04 10.44
N LEU A 231 8.14 11.47 9.93
CA LEU A 231 7.02 11.92 10.76
C LEU A 231 6.13 10.74 11.15
N ILE A 232 5.76 10.69 12.42
CA ILE A 232 4.74 9.79 12.94
C ILE A 232 3.72 10.57 13.77
N SER A 233 2.54 9.98 13.98
CA SER A 233 1.53 10.59 14.83
C SER A 233 2.00 10.68 16.28
N ARG A 234 1.72 11.82 16.91
CA ARG A 234 2.00 12.08 18.33
C ARG A 234 1.08 11.31 19.26
N THR A 235 -0.20 11.20 18.89
CA THR A 235 -1.25 10.58 19.70
C THR A 235 -1.51 9.12 19.34
N HIS A 236 -1.29 8.73 18.06
CA HIS A 236 -1.56 7.38 17.55
C HIS A 236 -0.31 6.81 16.85
N SER A 237 0.77 6.60 17.59
CA SER A 237 2.04 6.17 17.00
C SER A 237 2.03 4.70 16.56
N GLY A 238 1.16 3.84 17.11
CA GLY A 238 0.86 2.51 16.56
C GLY A 238 2.06 1.57 16.35
N GLY A 239 3.17 1.76 17.07
CA GLY A 239 4.43 1.04 16.83
C GLY A 239 5.25 1.50 15.61
N ALA A 240 4.82 2.57 14.92
CA ALA A 240 5.49 3.14 13.75
C ALA A 240 6.96 3.51 14.02
N GLU A 241 7.28 3.96 15.23
CA GLU A 241 8.64 4.28 15.66
C GLU A 241 9.58 3.08 15.50
N LYS A 242 9.22 1.93 16.08
CA LYS A 242 10.00 0.69 15.97
C LYS A 242 10.13 0.20 14.53
N ILE A 243 9.05 0.34 13.75
CA ILE A 243 9.05 -0.06 12.33
C ILE A 243 10.04 0.81 11.54
N LEU A 244 10.06 2.11 11.78
CA LEU A 244 10.98 3.05 11.11
C LEU A 244 12.43 2.82 11.52
N GLU A 245 12.69 2.60 12.82
CA GLU A 245 14.03 2.27 13.33
C GLU A 245 14.58 1.02 12.65
N ALA A 246 13.77 -0.04 12.55
CA ALA A 246 14.16 -1.28 11.90
C ALA A 246 14.33 -1.12 10.37
N ALA A 247 13.48 -0.31 9.72
CA ALA A 247 13.45 -0.18 8.27
C ALA A 247 14.53 0.78 7.70
N LEU A 248 14.80 1.88 8.41
CA LEU A 248 15.63 3.00 7.92
C LEU A 248 16.92 3.20 8.73
N GLY A 249 17.02 2.56 9.91
CA GLY A 249 18.18 2.64 10.79
C GLY A 249 18.38 4.00 11.46
N ASN A 250 19.42 4.10 12.28
CA ASN A 250 19.71 5.27 13.14
C ASN A 250 20.09 6.56 12.39
N SER A 251 20.22 6.50 11.07
CA SER A 251 20.52 7.69 10.26
C SER A 251 19.30 8.59 10.04
N TRP A 252 18.10 8.10 10.36
CA TRP A 252 16.85 8.84 10.29
C TRP A 252 16.42 9.32 11.68
N ARG A 253 16.05 10.59 11.77
CA ARG A 253 15.44 11.17 12.96
C ARG A 253 13.93 10.96 12.88
N ILE A 254 13.36 10.33 13.89
CA ILE A 254 11.91 10.16 14.00
C ILE A 254 11.35 11.35 14.79
N GLU A 255 10.28 11.95 14.28
CA GLU A 255 9.64 13.10 14.89
C GLU A 255 8.13 12.86 15.06
N LYS A 256 7.63 13.06 16.27
CA LYS A 256 6.21 12.92 16.62
C LYS A 256 5.51 14.27 16.41
N ALA A 257 4.52 14.30 15.53
CA ALA A 257 3.79 15.52 15.19
C ALA A 257 2.25 15.33 15.23
N GLY A 258 1.56 16.34 15.76
CA GLY A 258 0.10 16.47 15.71
C GLY A 258 -0.39 16.95 14.35
N GLY A 259 -1.70 16.89 14.10
CA GLY A 259 -2.34 17.35 12.85
C GLY A 259 -1.97 16.54 11.60
N SER A 260 -2.93 15.88 10.99
CA SER A 260 -2.73 15.13 9.73
C SER A 260 -2.37 16.06 8.57
N GLY A 261 -3.02 17.23 8.49
CA GLY A 261 -2.72 18.30 7.54
C GLY A 261 -1.31 18.84 7.71
N TYR A 262 -0.91 19.15 8.95
CA TYR A 262 0.45 19.64 9.25
C TYR A 262 1.55 18.64 8.84
N LYS A 263 1.37 17.35 9.14
CA LYS A 263 2.30 16.30 8.70
C LYS A 263 2.39 16.20 7.19
N GLY A 264 1.25 16.26 6.50
CA GLY A 264 1.20 16.28 5.04
C GLY A 264 1.96 17.47 4.43
N LEU A 265 1.74 18.67 4.96
CA LEU A 265 2.42 19.90 4.50
C LEU A 265 3.93 19.87 4.75
N ARG A 266 4.39 19.21 5.82
CA ARG A 266 5.82 19.03 6.08
C ARG A 266 6.51 18.09 5.11
N VAL A 267 5.80 17.09 4.60
CA VAL A 267 6.30 16.24 3.51
C VAL A 267 6.29 17.04 2.20
N LEU A 268 5.22 17.79 1.94
CA LEU A 268 5.07 18.64 0.74
C LEU A 268 6.20 19.68 0.60
N ASN A 269 6.54 20.38 1.69
CA ASN A 269 7.57 21.42 1.69
C ASN A 269 9.01 20.89 1.86
N GLY A 270 9.19 19.57 1.95
CA GLY A 270 10.51 18.94 2.11
C GLY A 270 11.15 19.06 3.49
N SER A 271 10.46 19.61 4.50
CA SER A 271 10.96 19.66 5.89
C SER A 271 11.00 18.27 6.55
N ALA A 272 10.29 17.29 6.00
CA ALA A 272 10.36 15.88 6.34
C ALA A 272 10.42 15.02 5.07
N GLY A 273 11.15 13.90 5.14
CA GLY A 273 11.31 12.97 4.01
C GLY A 273 10.10 12.06 3.80
N LEU A 274 9.42 11.68 4.88
CA LEU A 274 8.21 10.84 4.83
C LEU A 274 7.30 11.05 6.03
N TYR A 275 6.03 10.69 5.86
CA TYR A 275 5.04 10.56 6.93
C TYR A 275 4.47 9.14 6.92
N LEU A 276 4.64 8.43 8.04
CA LEU A 276 4.11 7.09 8.28
C LEU A 276 3.01 7.12 9.35
N HIS A 277 1.92 6.40 9.08
CA HIS A 277 0.90 6.09 10.08
C HIS A 277 0.52 4.61 9.97
N THR A 278 0.47 3.90 11.09
CA THR A 278 0.29 2.43 11.12
C THR A 278 -1.07 1.99 11.67
N THR A 279 -1.80 2.89 12.31
CA THR A 279 -3.14 2.66 12.89
C THR A 279 -4.26 3.04 11.93
N THR A 280 -5.50 2.97 12.42
CA THR A 280 -6.68 3.34 11.65
C THR A 280 -6.75 4.86 11.43
N VAL A 281 -6.96 5.30 10.19
CA VAL A 281 -7.08 6.72 9.82
C VAL A 281 -8.45 7.02 9.25
N LYS A 282 -9.03 8.19 9.52
CA LYS A 282 -10.30 8.59 8.93
C LYS A 282 -10.07 9.22 7.55
N LYS A 283 -11.05 9.07 6.65
CA LYS A 283 -10.94 9.60 5.28
C LYS A 283 -10.86 11.12 5.22
N TRP A 284 -11.55 11.84 6.11
CA TRP A 284 -11.52 13.30 6.18
C TRP A 284 -10.14 13.85 6.58
N ASP A 285 -9.42 13.16 7.49
CA ASP A 285 -8.06 13.52 7.92
C ASP A 285 -7.05 13.57 6.74
N VAL A 286 -7.30 12.83 5.66
CA VAL A 286 -6.28 12.57 4.63
C VAL A 286 -6.68 12.96 3.22
N CYS A 287 -7.96 13.17 2.93
CA CYS A 287 -8.40 13.44 1.56
C CYS A 287 -7.77 14.69 0.97
N ALA A 288 -7.76 15.79 1.73
CA ALA A 288 -7.18 17.06 1.26
C ALA A 288 -5.66 16.94 1.10
N VAL A 289 -5.00 16.21 2.01
CA VAL A 289 -3.56 15.92 1.94
C VAL A 289 -3.23 15.10 0.69
N ASP A 290 -4.00 14.04 0.40
CA ASP A 290 -3.80 13.22 -0.80
C ASP A 290 -3.95 14.06 -2.08
N ALA A 291 -5.01 14.86 -2.20
CA ALA A 291 -5.19 15.79 -3.32
C ALA A 291 -3.96 16.69 -3.56
N VAL A 292 -3.47 17.32 -2.48
CA VAL A 292 -2.34 18.26 -2.55
C VAL A 292 -1.04 17.54 -2.89
N ILE A 293 -0.72 16.45 -2.20
CA ILE A 293 0.50 15.65 -2.43
C ILE A 293 0.53 15.10 -3.85
N HIS A 294 -0.59 14.54 -4.33
CA HIS A 294 -0.68 13.96 -5.67
C HIS A 294 -0.51 15.03 -6.75
N SER A 295 -1.13 16.20 -6.57
CA SER A 295 -1.02 17.32 -7.51
C SER A 295 0.39 17.94 -7.53
N ALA A 296 1.12 17.85 -6.41
CA ALA A 296 2.52 18.26 -6.32
C ALA A 296 3.51 17.21 -6.88
N GLY A 297 3.02 16.04 -7.31
CA GLY A 297 3.83 14.95 -7.87
C GLY A 297 4.33 13.92 -6.86
N GLY A 298 3.95 14.04 -5.59
CA GLY A 298 4.18 13.05 -4.56
C GLY A 298 3.18 11.88 -4.62
N ARG A 299 3.23 11.00 -3.61
CA ARG A 299 2.34 9.84 -3.49
C ARG A 299 1.88 9.61 -2.06
N MET A 300 0.62 9.20 -1.95
CA MET A 300 -0.02 8.75 -0.73
C MET A 300 -0.74 7.43 -1.00
N THR A 301 -0.37 6.37 -0.27
CA THR A 301 -0.99 5.04 -0.41
C THR A 301 -1.25 4.43 0.96
N ASP A 302 -2.06 3.37 0.98
CA ASP A 302 -2.03 2.47 2.13
C ASP A 302 -0.69 1.72 2.23
N LEU A 303 -0.45 1.00 3.33
CA LEU A 303 0.78 0.22 3.51
C LEU A 303 0.86 -1.02 2.61
N THR A 304 -0.17 -1.31 1.80
CA THR A 304 -0.12 -2.33 0.75
C THR A 304 0.34 -1.77 -0.61
N GLY A 305 0.48 -0.44 -0.71
CA GLY A 305 0.85 0.29 -1.92
C GLY A 305 -0.34 0.61 -2.84
N LYS A 306 -1.57 0.48 -2.34
CA LYS A 306 -2.79 0.80 -3.09
C LYS A 306 -3.18 2.27 -2.85
N ASN A 307 -3.59 2.95 -3.91
CA ASN A 307 -4.13 4.29 -3.82
C ASN A 307 -5.40 4.32 -2.95
N LEU A 308 -5.56 5.41 -2.20
CA LEU A 308 -6.73 5.65 -1.36
C LEU A 308 -7.97 5.89 -2.23
N SER A 309 -9.15 5.53 -1.69
CA SER A 309 -10.43 5.65 -2.37
C SER A 309 -11.46 6.31 -1.48
N TYR A 310 -11.93 7.46 -1.94
CA TYR A 310 -12.87 8.34 -1.25
C TYR A 310 -14.30 8.16 -1.77
N LEU A 311 -14.60 6.95 -2.26
CA LEU A 311 -15.98 6.57 -2.55
C LEU A 311 -16.78 6.63 -1.24
N PRO A 312 -17.99 7.22 -1.28
CA PRO A 312 -18.86 7.24 -0.13
C PRO A 312 -19.27 5.82 0.28
N SER A 313 -18.85 5.37 1.45
CA SER A 313 -19.13 4.05 2.00
C SER A 313 -19.53 4.16 3.47
N THR A 314 -20.12 3.10 4.03
CA THR A 314 -20.44 3.03 5.46
C THR A 314 -19.18 3.02 6.33
N ASP A 315 -18.06 2.49 5.82
CA ASP A 315 -16.75 2.58 6.47
C ASP A 315 -16.00 3.82 5.98
N GLU A 316 -15.82 4.79 6.88
CA GLU A 316 -15.14 6.06 6.64
C GLU A 316 -13.65 6.00 7.05
N THR A 317 -13.11 4.79 7.24
CA THR A 317 -11.76 4.56 7.78
C THR A 317 -10.85 3.73 6.86
N TYR A 318 -9.54 3.92 7.02
CA TYR A 318 -8.48 3.07 6.47
C TYR A 318 -7.76 2.36 7.60
N LYS A 319 -7.91 1.03 7.67
CA LYS A 319 -7.34 0.20 8.75
C LYS A 319 -5.90 -0.28 8.47
N THR A 320 -5.43 -0.10 7.25
CA THR A 320 -4.14 -0.60 6.76
C THR A 320 -2.99 0.40 6.97
N GLY A 321 -3.23 1.52 7.65
CA GLY A 321 -2.26 2.61 7.75
C GLY A 321 -2.04 3.33 6.41
N LEU A 322 -1.07 4.26 6.40
CA LEU A 322 -0.70 5.02 5.22
C LEU A 322 0.78 5.43 5.22
N LEU A 323 1.28 5.67 4.02
CA LEU A 323 2.59 6.25 3.76
C LEU A 323 2.43 7.45 2.83
N VAL A 324 3.11 8.56 3.15
CA VAL A 324 3.18 9.76 2.32
C VAL A 324 4.64 10.10 2.04
N THR A 325 4.99 10.28 0.76
CA THR A 325 6.32 10.75 0.33
C THR A 325 6.23 11.62 -0.92
N MET A 326 7.18 12.54 -1.08
CA MET A 326 7.33 13.28 -2.35
C MET A 326 8.11 12.48 -3.39
N ASN A 327 9.13 11.73 -2.96
CA ASN A 327 10.04 10.99 -3.83
C ASN A 327 10.19 9.54 -3.37
N GLU A 328 10.64 8.65 -4.27
CA GLU A 328 11.03 7.27 -3.96
C GLU A 328 10.01 6.45 -3.13
N HIS A 329 8.71 6.68 -3.37
CA HIS A 329 7.63 6.12 -2.56
C HIS A 329 7.70 4.60 -2.38
N PHE A 330 7.87 3.85 -3.48
CA PHE A 330 7.93 2.38 -3.41
C PHE A 330 9.22 1.86 -2.80
N TYR A 331 10.31 2.63 -2.82
CA TYR A 331 11.52 2.28 -2.09
C TYR A 331 11.24 2.27 -0.59
N TYR A 332 10.68 3.36 -0.06
CA TYR A 332 10.33 3.44 1.37
C TYR A 332 9.26 2.42 1.77
N LEU A 333 8.23 2.23 0.94
CA LEU A 333 7.20 1.21 1.18
C LEU A 333 7.79 -0.20 1.27
N SER A 334 8.73 -0.55 0.38
CA SER A 334 9.38 -1.86 0.38
C SER A 334 10.25 -2.12 1.62
N LYS A 335 10.72 -1.04 2.29
CA LYS A 335 11.46 -1.12 3.56
C LYS A 335 10.55 -1.32 4.76
N LEU A 336 9.31 -0.83 4.68
CA LEU A 336 8.33 -0.88 5.76
C LEU A 336 7.53 -2.19 5.82
N LEU A 337 7.49 -2.96 4.72
CA LEU A 337 6.72 -4.21 4.65
C LEU A 337 7.37 -5.33 5.49
N PRO A 338 6.68 -5.88 6.51
CA PRO A 338 7.22 -6.86 7.45
C PRO A 338 7.25 -8.29 6.92
N SER A 339 7.33 -8.52 5.59
CA SER A 339 7.38 -9.89 5.04
C SER A 339 8.58 -10.70 5.57
N LEU A 340 9.60 -10.03 6.13
CA LEU A 340 10.71 -10.66 6.79
C LEU A 340 10.39 -11.15 8.23
N SER A 341 9.55 -10.48 9.02
CA SER A 341 9.42 -10.83 10.45
C SER A 341 8.71 -12.16 10.71
N SER A 342 7.60 -12.45 10.01
CA SER A 342 6.88 -13.71 10.16
C SER A 342 7.66 -14.92 9.63
N ILE A 343 8.41 -14.77 8.53
CA ILE A 343 9.27 -15.82 8.00
C ILE A 343 10.43 -16.11 8.96
N MET A 344 11.03 -15.07 9.56
CA MET A 344 12.14 -15.24 10.50
C MET A 344 11.70 -15.96 11.78
N ILE A 345 10.47 -15.76 12.24
CA ILE A 345 9.90 -16.51 13.38
C ILE A 345 9.75 -17.99 13.03
N LEU A 346 9.24 -18.31 11.84
CA LEU A 346 9.08 -19.70 11.38
C LEU A 346 10.45 -20.38 11.21
N LEU A 347 11.41 -19.73 10.56
CA LEU A 347 12.78 -20.23 10.44
C LEU A 347 13.44 -20.45 11.81
N ALA A 348 13.25 -19.52 12.76
CA ALA A 348 13.77 -19.66 14.12
C ALA A 348 13.11 -20.83 14.87
N PHE A 349 11.81 -21.06 14.67
CA PHE A 349 11.12 -22.21 15.25
C PHE A 349 11.60 -23.54 14.65
N GLY A 350 11.80 -23.60 13.33
CA GLY A 350 12.38 -24.76 12.65
C GLY A 350 13.79 -25.09 13.19
N GLU A 351 14.64 -24.09 13.32
CA GLU A 351 15.99 -24.22 13.89
C GLU A 351 15.95 -24.68 15.36
N PHE A 352 15.10 -24.07 16.17
CA PHE A 352 14.88 -24.48 17.56
C PHE A 352 14.43 -25.95 17.65
N SER A 353 13.55 -26.38 16.76
CA SER A 353 13.05 -27.77 16.73
C SER A 353 14.15 -28.75 16.32
N VAL A 354 15.01 -28.37 15.37
CA VAL A 354 16.15 -29.18 14.94
C VAL A 354 17.18 -29.33 16.05
N ILE A 355 17.61 -28.23 16.67
CA ILE A 355 18.65 -28.26 17.72
C ILE A 355 18.10 -28.86 19.02
N GLY A 356 16.92 -28.42 19.45
CA GLY A 356 16.34 -28.76 20.74
C GLY A 356 15.71 -30.16 20.80
N VAL A 357 15.14 -30.64 19.70
CA VAL A 357 14.38 -31.91 19.68
C VAL A 357 15.01 -32.95 18.76
N LEU A 358 15.22 -32.64 17.48
CA LEU A 358 15.63 -33.64 16.50
C LEU A 358 17.10 -34.10 16.65
N SER A 359 17.99 -33.17 16.99
CA SER A 359 19.42 -33.43 17.20
C SER A 359 19.71 -34.13 18.52
N TYR A 360 18.78 -34.12 19.47
CA TYR A 360 18.93 -34.86 20.72
C TYR A 360 18.88 -36.36 20.42
N SER A 361 19.95 -37.09 20.69
CA SER A 361 20.08 -38.49 20.33
C SER A 361 20.58 -39.35 21.48
N SER A 362 20.10 -40.59 21.53
CA SER A 362 20.72 -41.63 22.35
C SER A 362 22.15 -41.93 21.86
N PRO A 363 23.03 -42.53 22.69
CA PRO A 363 24.38 -42.92 22.28
C PRO A 363 24.43 -43.91 21.11
N ASN A 364 23.32 -44.57 20.77
CA ASN A 364 23.26 -45.50 19.64
C ASN A 364 22.90 -44.81 18.32
N ASP A 365 22.25 -43.64 18.38
CA ASP A 365 21.72 -42.93 17.21
C ASP A 365 22.51 -41.65 16.87
N TRP A 366 23.58 -41.35 17.61
CA TRP A 366 24.34 -40.09 17.48
C TRP A 366 24.82 -39.81 16.06
N PHE A 367 25.26 -40.84 15.33
CA PHE A 367 25.74 -40.70 13.97
C PHE A 367 24.61 -40.24 13.03
N HIS A 368 23.41 -40.82 13.17
CA HIS A 368 22.23 -40.44 12.40
C HIS A 368 21.85 -38.98 12.69
N SER A 369 21.81 -38.58 13.96
CA SER A 369 21.46 -37.20 14.33
C SER A 369 22.50 -36.18 13.87
N VAL A 370 23.79 -36.46 13.97
CA VAL A 370 24.85 -35.55 13.51
C VAL A 370 24.82 -35.39 11.98
N VAL A 371 24.65 -36.49 11.24
CA VAL A 371 24.57 -36.45 9.77
C VAL A 371 23.34 -35.65 9.32
N ASN A 372 22.16 -35.92 9.89
CA ASN A 372 20.94 -35.19 9.52
C ASN A 372 20.98 -33.72 9.93
N CYS A 373 21.55 -33.40 11.10
CA CYS A 373 21.79 -32.03 11.53
C CYS A 373 22.69 -31.29 10.52
N THR A 374 23.79 -31.92 10.11
CA THR A 374 24.72 -31.35 9.13
C THR A 374 24.04 -31.11 7.78
N ILE A 375 23.26 -32.08 7.29
CA ILE A 375 22.49 -31.96 6.05
C ILE A 375 21.51 -30.79 6.13
N PHE A 376 20.75 -30.68 7.24
CA PHE A 376 19.77 -29.61 7.44
C PHE A 376 20.43 -28.23 7.37
N HIS A 377 21.54 -28.00 8.08
CA HIS A 377 22.23 -26.71 8.10
C HIS A 377 22.87 -26.36 6.76
N ILE A 378 23.39 -27.35 6.01
CA ILE A 378 23.89 -27.12 4.64
C ILE A 378 22.74 -26.68 3.72
N LEU A 379 21.60 -27.37 3.77
CA LEU A 379 20.41 -27.01 2.98
C LEU A 379 19.88 -25.62 3.36
N LEU A 380 19.83 -25.31 4.66
CA LEU A 380 19.43 -24.00 5.18
C LEU A 380 20.35 -22.89 4.64
N ALA A 381 21.67 -23.07 4.72
CA ALA A 381 22.62 -22.11 4.20
C ALA A 381 22.45 -21.89 2.69
N LEU A 382 22.28 -22.96 1.91
CA LEU A 382 22.03 -22.87 0.46
C LEU A 382 20.71 -22.18 0.13
N ALA A 383 19.65 -22.45 0.90
CA ALA A 383 18.35 -21.78 0.75
C ALA A 383 18.44 -20.28 1.06
N LEU A 384 19.11 -19.91 2.15
CA LEU A 384 19.31 -18.51 2.56
C LEU A 384 20.13 -17.73 1.54
N ILE A 385 21.25 -18.31 1.07
CA ILE A 385 22.08 -17.68 0.03
C ILE A 385 21.26 -17.48 -1.26
N SER A 386 20.47 -18.49 -1.66
CA SER A 386 19.61 -18.40 -2.85
C SER A 386 18.52 -17.32 -2.70
N HIS A 387 17.91 -17.22 -1.52
CA HIS A 387 16.91 -16.20 -1.20
C HIS A 387 17.50 -14.79 -1.28
N ILE A 388 18.62 -14.55 -0.59
CA ILE A 388 19.32 -13.26 -0.59
C ILE A 388 19.75 -12.87 -2.01
N LYS A 389 20.30 -13.82 -2.78
CA LYS A 389 20.65 -13.59 -4.18
C LYS A 389 19.44 -13.24 -5.03
N THR A 390 18.30 -13.89 -4.83
CA THR A 390 17.06 -13.57 -5.56
C THR A 390 16.57 -12.16 -5.23
N MET A 391 16.60 -11.78 -3.95
CA MET A 391 16.17 -10.48 -3.45
C MET A 391 17.07 -9.35 -3.97
N LEU A 392 18.39 -9.52 -3.94
CA LEU A 392 19.34 -8.45 -4.22
C LEU A 392 19.79 -8.36 -5.69
N THR A 393 19.57 -9.41 -6.49
CA THR A 393 19.96 -9.38 -7.92
C THR A 393 18.93 -8.64 -8.74
N ASP A 394 19.38 -7.78 -9.66
CA ASP A 394 18.47 -7.13 -10.60
C ASP A 394 17.74 -8.19 -11.46
N PRO A 395 16.40 -8.23 -11.47
CA PRO A 395 15.62 -9.21 -12.22
C PRO A 395 15.67 -9.06 -13.75
N GLY A 396 16.42 -8.12 -14.28
CA GLY A 396 16.47 -7.77 -15.70
C GLY A 396 15.58 -6.58 -16.03
N ALA A 397 15.65 -5.51 -15.23
CA ALA A 397 14.84 -4.34 -15.47
C ALA A 397 15.32 -3.47 -16.63
N ILE A 398 14.34 -2.90 -17.32
CA ILE A 398 14.58 -2.00 -18.42
C ILE A 398 14.90 -0.60 -17.87
N PRO A 399 16.00 0.04 -18.31
CA PRO A 399 16.29 1.43 -17.99
C PRO A 399 15.14 2.37 -18.37
N LYS A 400 14.86 3.38 -17.53
CA LYS A 400 13.86 4.41 -17.85
C LYS A 400 14.47 5.41 -18.83
N GLY A 401 13.75 5.73 -19.90
CA GLY A 401 14.19 6.71 -20.88
C GLY A 401 13.70 6.40 -22.29
N ASN A 402 14.07 7.29 -23.22
CA ASN A 402 13.88 7.10 -24.66
C ASN A 402 14.97 6.19 -25.25
N ALA A 403 14.88 5.88 -26.53
CA ALA A 403 15.88 5.10 -27.27
C ALA A 403 17.20 5.87 -27.44
N SER A 404 18.00 6.00 -26.38
CA SER A 404 19.41 6.41 -26.50
C SER A 404 20.21 5.27 -27.12
N GLU A 405 21.33 5.57 -27.80
CA GLU A 405 22.20 4.54 -28.35
C GLU A 405 22.70 3.56 -27.27
N GLU A 406 22.98 4.07 -26.07
CA GLU A 406 23.34 3.27 -24.90
C GLU A 406 22.20 2.33 -24.47
N SER A 407 20.95 2.80 -24.43
CA SER A 407 19.78 1.97 -24.12
C SER A 407 19.52 0.92 -25.20
N MET A 408 19.78 1.26 -26.48
CA MET A 408 19.65 0.31 -27.58
C MET A 408 20.72 -0.79 -27.52
N GLN A 409 21.95 -0.44 -27.14
CA GLN A 409 23.04 -1.41 -26.92
C GLN A 409 22.76 -2.32 -25.72
N LEU A 410 22.32 -1.78 -24.58
CA LEU A 410 21.98 -2.57 -23.38
C LEU A 410 20.84 -3.57 -23.60
N LEU A 411 19.93 -3.24 -24.53
CA LEU A 411 18.77 -4.07 -24.85
C LEU A 411 19.00 -5.00 -26.06
N ASN A 412 20.20 -4.99 -26.66
CA ASN A 412 20.55 -5.75 -27.87
C ASN A 412 19.57 -5.51 -29.05
N LEU A 413 19.09 -4.27 -29.20
CA LEU A 413 18.16 -3.91 -30.27
C LEU A 413 18.93 -3.59 -31.56
N LYS A 414 18.46 -4.09 -32.71
CA LYS A 414 19.08 -3.81 -34.02
C LYS A 414 18.54 -2.51 -34.60
N ARG A 415 19.39 -1.74 -35.30
CA ARG A 415 18.94 -0.54 -36.05
C ARG A 415 17.88 -0.96 -37.09
N GLY A 416 16.69 -0.37 -36.98
CA GLY A 416 15.54 -0.67 -37.85
C GLY A 416 14.48 -1.61 -37.25
N GLU A 417 14.67 -2.16 -36.04
CA GLU A 417 13.62 -2.93 -35.35
C GLU A 417 12.50 -2.02 -34.81
N THR A 418 11.25 -2.44 -34.97
CA THR A 418 10.10 -1.77 -34.39
C THR A 418 10.04 -2.05 -32.89
N VAL A 419 10.23 -1.01 -32.07
CA VAL A 419 10.25 -1.13 -30.62
C VAL A 419 8.99 -0.50 -30.02
N TYR A 420 8.28 -1.26 -29.20
CA TYR A 420 7.09 -0.76 -28.52
C TYR A 420 7.46 0.04 -27.27
N LYS A 421 6.69 1.08 -26.94
CA LYS A 421 6.78 1.76 -25.65
C LYS A 421 5.81 1.15 -24.65
N CYS A 422 6.20 1.13 -23.39
CA CYS A 422 5.29 0.75 -22.33
C CYS A 422 4.32 1.91 -22.03
N GLY A 423 3.00 1.67 -22.11
CA GLY A 423 2.00 2.69 -21.78
C GLY A 423 1.91 3.11 -20.30
N LYS A 424 2.74 2.53 -19.42
CA LYS A 424 2.78 2.84 -17.98
C LYS A 424 4.07 3.55 -17.57
N CYS A 425 5.23 3.00 -17.92
CA CYS A 425 6.52 3.61 -17.57
C CYS A 425 7.14 4.45 -18.71
N TYR A 426 6.49 4.53 -19.87
CA TYR A 426 6.93 5.26 -21.08
C TYR A 426 8.33 4.91 -21.61
N SER A 427 8.95 3.88 -21.04
CA SER A 427 10.25 3.35 -21.47
C SER A 427 10.07 2.44 -22.67
N ILE A 428 11.17 2.20 -23.38
CA ILE A 428 11.27 1.09 -24.34
C ILE A 428 10.78 -0.19 -23.66
N LYS A 429 9.97 -0.97 -24.37
CA LYS A 429 9.48 -2.27 -23.92
C LYS A 429 9.92 -3.32 -24.94
N PRO A 430 11.05 -4.00 -24.70
CA PRO A 430 11.48 -5.11 -25.54
C PRO A 430 10.46 -6.23 -25.58
N GLU A 431 10.61 -7.10 -26.56
CA GLU A 431 9.82 -8.32 -26.65
C GLU A 431 9.93 -9.13 -25.34
N ARG A 432 8.81 -9.73 -24.90
CA ARG A 432 8.71 -10.49 -23.64
C ARG A 432 8.98 -9.71 -22.34
N ALA A 433 9.18 -8.39 -22.40
CA ALA A 433 9.19 -7.56 -21.21
C ALA A 433 7.76 -7.24 -20.74
N HIS A 434 7.52 -7.29 -19.43
CA HIS A 434 6.23 -6.90 -18.84
C HIS A 434 6.42 -5.85 -17.77
N HIS A 435 5.44 -4.95 -17.64
CA HIS A 435 5.46 -3.90 -16.63
C HIS A 435 4.92 -4.45 -15.31
N CYS A 436 5.74 -4.41 -14.27
CA CYS A 436 5.28 -4.69 -12.92
C CYS A 436 4.72 -3.40 -12.31
N SER A 437 3.45 -3.42 -11.88
CA SER A 437 2.83 -2.29 -11.17
C SER A 437 3.37 -2.06 -9.76
N ILE A 438 4.08 -3.04 -9.19
CA ILE A 438 4.71 -2.90 -7.87
C ILE A 438 6.12 -2.32 -8.03
N CYS A 439 6.97 -2.96 -8.86
CA CYS A 439 8.31 -2.46 -9.17
C CYS A 439 8.32 -1.16 -10.02
N GLN A 440 7.17 -0.74 -10.58
CA GLN A 440 6.99 0.44 -11.47
C GLN A 440 7.98 0.53 -12.64
N ARG A 441 8.43 -0.62 -13.13
CA ARG A 441 9.39 -0.73 -14.23
C ARG A 441 9.08 -1.96 -15.08
N CYS A 442 9.50 -1.93 -16.33
CA CYS A 442 9.45 -3.11 -17.18
C CYS A 442 10.57 -4.07 -16.81
N ILE A 443 10.25 -5.35 -16.71
CA ILE A 443 11.18 -6.44 -16.38
C ILE A 443 11.24 -7.39 -17.58
N ARG A 444 12.45 -7.74 -18.03
CA ARG A 444 12.70 -8.70 -19.10
C ARG A 444 12.31 -10.10 -18.66
N LYS A 445 11.58 -10.80 -19.54
CA LYS A 445 11.05 -12.15 -19.29
C LYS A 445 10.43 -12.24 -17.89
N MET A 446 9.65 -11.23 -17.54
CA MET A 446 9.00 -11.14 -16.22
C MET A 446 8.10 -12.34 -16.02
N ASP A 447 8.31 -13.04 -14.91
CA ASP A 447 7.44 -14.13 -14.50
C ASP A 447 6.33 -13.61 -13.57
N HIS A 448 6.72 -13.10 -12.41
CA HIS A 448 5.80 -12.47 -11.45
C HIS A 448 6.54 -11.49 -10.53
N HIS A 449 5.80 -10.78 -9.70
CA HIS A 449 6.36 -10.09 -8.54
C HIS A 449 6.14 -10.95 -7.31
N CYS A 450 7.22 -11.25 -6.58
CA CYS A 450 7.17 -12.16 -5.45
C CYS A 450 7.35 -11.37 -4.13
N PRO A 451 6.30 -11.26 -3.30
CA PRO A 451 6.38 -10.55 -2.02
C PRO A 451 7.40 -11.17 -1.04
N TRP A 452 7.60 -12.49 -1.13
CA TRP A 452 8.46 -13.27 -0.23
C TRP A 452 9.96 -13.01 -0.42
N VAL A 453 10.35 -12.52 -1.61
CA VAL A 453 11.73 -12.09 -1.90
C VAL A 453 11.81 -10.58 -2.12
N ASN A 454 10.70 -9.87 -1.92
CA ASN A 454 10.55 -8.42 -2.14
C ASN A 454 11.16 -7.93 -3.46
N ASN A 455 11.03 -8.74 -4.52
CA ASN A 455 11.61 -8.45 -5.82
C ASN A 455 10.76 -9.08 -6.93
N CYS A 456 10.88 -8.51 -8.13
CA CYS A 456 10.36 -9.14 -9.32
C CYS A 456 11.19 -10.41 -9.63
N VAL A 457 10.57 -11.48 -10.13
CA VAL A 457 11.27 -12.66 -10.67
C VAL A 457 11.28 -12.54 -12.18
N GLY A 458 12.47 -12.48 -12.76
CA GLY A 458 12.68 -12.26 -14.18
C GLY A 458 14.00 -12.86 -14.66
N GLU A 459 14.39 -12.54 -15.90
CA GLU A 459 15.56 -13.12 -16.57
C GLU A 459 16.87 -13.04 -15.74
N GLY A 460 17.06 -11.95 -14.99
CA GLY A 460 18.30 -11.69 -14.24
C GLY A 460 18.46 -12.49 -12.94
N ASN A 461 17.35 -12.96 -12.34
CA ASN A 461 17.38 -13.64 -11.04
C ASN A 461 16.61 -14.97 -10.99
N GLN A 462 16.02 -15.43 -12.11
CA GLN A 462 15.22 -16.66 -12.17
C GLN A 462 15.97 -17.91 -11.65
N LYS A 463 17.29 -18.02 -11.92
CA LYS A 463 18.12 -19.12 -11.40
C LYS A 463 18.06 -19.21 -9.88
N PHE A 464 18.28 -18.08 -9.20
CA PHE A 464 18.32 -18.02 -7.75
C PHE A 464 16.95 -18.33 -7.15
N PHE A 465 15.87 -17.88 -7.78
CA PHE A 465 14.51 -18.18 -7.33
C PHE A 465 14.20 -19.68 -7.42
N VAL A 466 14.61 -20.34 -8.51
CA VAL A 466 14.44 -21.79 -8.65
C VAL A 466 15.27 -22.55 -7.63
N LEU A 467 16.52 -22.15 -7.38
CA LEU A 467 17.34 -22.76 -6.34
C LEU A 467 16.77 -22.54 -4.93
N PHE A 468 16.25 -21.35 -4.65
CA PHE A 468 15.58 -21.06 -3.39
C PHE A 468 14.39 -22.00 -3.15
N THR A 469 13.48 -22.11 -4.12
CA THR A 469 12.32 -23.00 -4.01
C THR A 469 12.71 -24.48 -3.94
N PHE A 470 13.76 -24.89 -4.66
CA PHE A 470 14.30 -26.24 -4.60
C PHE A 470 14.87 -26.59 -3.22
N TYR A 471 15.72 -25.73 -2.65
CA TYR A 471 16.34 -25.99 -1.34
C TYR A 471 15.33 -25.94 -0.20
N ILE A 472 14.31 -25.09 -0.27
CA ILE A 472 13.21 -25.12 0.70
C ILE A 472 12.37 -26.41 0.53
N ALA A 473 12.11 -26.88 -0.68
CA ALA A 473 11.43 -28.15 -0.85
C ALA A 473 12.23 -29.31 -0.23
N LEU A 474 13.55 -29.34 -0.43
CA LEU A 474 14.43 -30.34 0.17
C LEU A 474 14.48 -30.24 1.70
N ILE A 475 14.62 -29.04 2.26
CA ILE A 475 14.68 -28.86 3.72
C ILE A 475 13.35 -29.27 4.37
N SER A 476 12.22 -28.96 3.74
CA SER A 476 10.89 -29.36 4.24
C SER A 476 10.68 -30.88 4.17
N CYS A 477 11.04 -31.54 3.05
CA CYS A 477 10.98 -33.00 2.97
C CYS A 477 11.92 -33.68 3.98
N HIS A 478 13.12 -33.14 4.17
CA HIS A 478 14.08 -33.63 5.16
C HIS A 478 13.57 -33.47 6.60
N ALA A 479 12.97 -32.32 6.92
CA ALA A 479 12.34 -32.08 8.22
C ALA A 479 11.17 -33.04 8.48
N ILE A 480 10.33 -33.34 7.48
CA ILE A 480 9.26 -34.35 7.59
C ILE A 480 9.86 -35.73 7.91
N TYR A 481 10.86 -36.15 7.14
CA TYR A 481 11.53 -37.43 7.37
C TYR A 481 12.09 -37.51 8.80
N TRP A 482 12.82 -36.49 9.23
CA TRP A 482 13.50 -36.53 10.52
C TRP A 482 12.52 -36.41 11.68
N ALA A 483 11.44 -35.63 11.55
CA ALA A 483 10.37 -35.56 12.53
C ALA A 483 9.63 -36.91 12.68
N VAL A 484 9.31 -37.59 11.58
CA VAL A 484 8.69 -38.92 11.60
C VAL A 484 9.63 -39.95 12.20
N TRP A 485 10.90 -39.96 11.79
CA TRP A 485 11.91 -40.85 12.36
C TRP A 485 12.05 -40.61 13.87
N LYS A 486 12.12 -39.35 14.30
CA LYS A 486 12.24 -39.00 15.72
C LYS A 486 11.03 -39.48 16.52
N PHE A 487 9.82 -39.28 15.97
CA PHE A 487 8.58 -39.76 16.58
C PHE A 487 8.60 -41.28 16.78
N LEU A 488 8.96 -42.04 15.73
CA LEU A 488 9.04 -43.51 15.81
C LEU A 488 10.07 -43.97 16.84
N ARG A 489 11.24 -43.30 16.93
CA ARG A 489 12.25 -43.62 17.93
C ARG A 489 11.82 -43.30 19.35
N CYS A 490 11.06 -42.22 19.56
CA CYS A 490 10.48 -41.94 20.88
C CYS A 490 9.46 -42.99 21.32
N LEU A 491 8.76 -43.65 20.38
CA LEU A 491 7.89 -44.78 20.69
C LEU A 491 8.67 -46.02 21.15
N GLU A 492 9.86 -46.25 20.59
CA GLU A 492 10.67 -47.43 20.89
C GLU A 492 11.46 -47.34 22.21
N VAL A 493 11.99 -46.16 22.56
CA VAL A 493 12.97 -45.98 23.67
C VAL A 493 12.32 -45.44 24.97
N ASP A 494 11.00 -45.35 25.02
CA ASP A 494 10.21 -44.63 26.03
C ASP A 494 10.43 -43.09 25.96
N TRP A 495 9.33 -42.35 25.90
CA TRP A 495 9.30 -40.92 25.67
C TRP A 495 10.09 -40.11 26.70
N LYS A 496 10.23 -40.61 27.93
CA LYS A 496 10.92 -39.94 29.02
C LYS A 496 12.42 -39.73 28.77
N GLY A 497 13.04 -40.55 27.92
CA GLY A 497 14.46 -40.44 27.56
C GLY A 497 14.72 -39.84 26.19
N CYS A 498 13.67 -39.46 25.44
CA CYS A 498 13.79 -39.17 24.01
C CYS A 498 14.20 -37.72 23.68
N SER A 499 13.97 -36.75 24.56
CA SER A 499 14.32 -35.35 24.33
C SER A 499 14.64 -34.63 25.64
N ARG A 500 15.16 -33.40 25.55
CA ARG A 500 15.37 -32.52 26.71
C ARG A 500 14.05 -32.00 27.31
N PHE A 501 12.97 -32.04 26.54
CA PHE A 501 11.65 -31.56 26.90
C PHE A 501 10.77 -32.70 27.40
N SER A 502 9.65 -32.37 28.06
CA SER A 502 8.67 -33.36 28.44
C SER A 502 8.06 -34.07 27.20
N PRO A 503 7.49 -35.27 27.35
CA PRO A 503 6.83 -35.99 26.25
C PRO A 503 5.75 -35.16 25.54
N GLN A 504 4.98 -34.37 26.30
CA GLN A 504 3.89 -33.54 25.78
C GLN A 504 4.42 -32.39 24.93
N GLU A 505 5.44 -31.68 25.42
CA GLU A 505 6.11 -30.59 24.71
C GLU A 505 6.80 -31.09 23.45
N THR A 506 7.50 -32.22 23.54
CA THR A 506 8.17 -32.86 22.40
C THR A 506 7.17 -33.21 21.31
N THR A 507 6.03 -33.81 21.68
CA THR A 507 4.96 -34.15 20.74
C THR A 507 4.39 -32.88 20.09
N PHE A 508 4.13 -31.84 20.88
CA PHE A 508 3.60 -30.57 20.38
C PHE A 508 4.54 -29.90 19.38
N ILE A 509 5.84 -29.83 19.69
CA ILE A 509 6.87 -29.29 18.80
C ILE A 509 6.94 -30.10 17.50
N LEU A 510 6.95 -31.44 17.58
CA LEU A 510 6.98 -32.30 16.39
C LEU A 510 5.74 -32.13 15.51
N VAL A 511 4.56 -31.97 16.09
CA VAL A 511 3.31 -31.73 15.34
C VAL A 511 3.36 -30.39 14.61
N ILE A 512 3.77 -29.30 15.29
CA ILE A 512 3.88 -27.98 14.66
C ILE A 512 4.93 -28.02 13.54
N LEU A 513 6.11 -28.61 13.81
CA LEU A 513 7.16 -28.75 12.81
C LEU A 513 6.67 -29.54 11.59
N LEU A 514 5.90 -30.62 11.81
CA LEU A 514 5.33 -31.41 10.72
C LEU A 514 4.31 -30.59 9.91
N CYS A 515 3.43 -29.83 10.56
CA CYS A 515 2.48 -28.95 9.89
C CYS A 515 3.19 -27.87 9.06
N GLU A 516 4.20 -27.23 9.64
CA GLU A 516 5.03 -26.23 8.97
C GLU A 516 5.74 -26.84 7.75
N ALA A 517 6.43 -27.97 7.94
CA ALA A 517 7.18 -28.63 6.89
C ALA A 517 6.26 -29.12 5.76
N LEU A 518 5.07 -29.62 6.06
CA LEU A 518 4.07 -30.01 5.04
C LEU A 518 3.56 -28.80 4.24
N LEU A 519 3.25 -27.69 4.91
CA LEU A 519 2.81 -26.45 4.26
C LEU A 519 3.87 -25.95 3.28
N PHE A 520 5.11 -25.82 3.76
CA PHE A 520 6.22 -25.33 2.93
C PHE A 520 6.60 -26.31 1.83
N ALA A 521 6.61 -27.63 2.09
CA ALA A 521 6.86 -28.64 1.06
C ALA A 521 5.82 -28.54 -0.06
N LEU A 522 4.52 -28.50 0.28
CA LEU A 522 3.46 -28.42 -0.72
C LEU A 522 3.61 -27.19 -1.60
N PHE A 523 3.77 -26.01 -0.99
CA PHE A 523 3.89 -24.75 -1.72
C PHE A 523 5.16 -24.71 -2.59
N THR A 524 6.31 -25.08 -2.04
CA THR A 524 7.60 -24.94 -2.73
C THR A 524 7.84 -26.02 -3.78
N ILE A 525 7.33 -27.24 -3.60
CA ILE A 525 7.36 -28.27 -4.65
C ILE A 525 6.51 -27.83 -5.84
N ILE A 526 5.30 -27.32 -5.62
CA ILE A 526 4.44 -26.82 -6.70
C ILE A 526 5.13 -25.66 -7.41
N MET A 527 5.66 -24.69 -6.66
CA MET A 527 6.37 -23.54 -7.24
C MET A 527 7.62 -23.98 -8.03
N PHE A 528 8.42 -24.89 -7.49
CA PHE A 528 9.60 -25.42 -8.19
C PHE A 528 9.21 -26.13 -9.50
N CYS A 529 8.24 -27.03 -9.45
CA CYS A 529 7.76 -27.77 -10.62
C CYS A 529 7.19 -26.84 -11.69
N THR A 530 6.40 -25.84 -11.29
CA THR A 530 5.82 -24.86 -12.23
C THR A 530 6.90 -23.97 -12.86
N GLN A 531 7.88 -23.51 -12.08
CA GLN A 531 9.02 -22.76 -12.64
C GLN A 531 9.86 -23.61 -13.61
N MET A 532 10.17 -24.85 -13.23
CA MET A 532 10.90 -25.76 -14.11
C MET A 532 10.12 -26.07 -15.40
N TYR A 533 8.81 -26.26 -15.30
CA TYR A 533 7.93 -26.43 -16.46
C TYR A 533 7.90 -25.19 -17.36
N ALA A 534 7.83 -24.00 -16.77
CA ALA A 534 7.86 -22.73 -17.50
C ALA A 534 9.21 -22.54 -18.24
N ILE A 535 10.32 -22.82 -17.57
CA ILE A 535 11.67 -22.81 -18.15
C ILE A 535 11.77 -23.82 -19.29
N TYR A 536 11.32 -25.06 -19.08
CA TYR A 536 11.36 -26.13 -20.08
C TYR A 536 10.58 -25.76 -21.36
N ASN A 537 9.47 -25.03 -21.18
CA ASN A 537 8.63 -24.57 -22.28
C ASN A 537 9.00 -23.19 -22.84
N ASP A 538 10.05 -22.55 -22.32
CA ASP A 538 10.45 -21.17 -22.66
C ASP A 538 9.29 -20.17 -22.54
N GLU A 539 8.47 -20.33 -21.52
CA GLU A 539 7.29 -19.49 -21.24
C GLU A 539 7.42 -18.86 -19.85
N THR A 540 6.83 -17.69 -19.65
CA THR A 540 6.58 -17.11 -18.32
C THR A 540 5.13 -17.34 -17.89
N THR A 541 4.85 -17.19 -16.60
CA THR A 541 3.48 -17.28 -16.05
C THR A 541 2.54 -16.27 -16.73
N ILE A 542 3.03 -15.06 -17.03
CA ILE A 542 2.26 -14.03 -17.76
C ILE A 542 1.95 -14.49 -19.19
N GLU A 543 2.91 -15.12 -19.86
CA GLU A 543 2.74 -15.62 -21.24
C GLU A 543 1.74 -16.77 -21.29
N GLN A 544 1.76 -17.69 -20.31
CA GLN A 544 0.79 -18.78 -20.19
C GLN A 544 -0.65 -18.27 -20.00
N MET A 545 -0.83 -17.21 -19.22
CA MET A 545 -2.15 -16.62 -18.98
C MET A 545 -2.71 -15.89 -20.20
N LYS A 546 -1.86 -15.36 -21.09
CA LYS A 546 -2.30 -14.45 -22.17
C LYS A 546 -2.90 -15.13 -23.41
N ARG A 547 -2.88 -16.46 -23.54
CA ARG A 547 -3.53 -17.27 -24.61
C ARG A 547 -3.48 -16.68 -26.05
N GLY A 548 -2.49 -15.87 -26.37
CA GLY A 548 -2.35 -15.16 -27.66
C GLY A 548 -1.38 -15.84 -28.61
N LYS A 549 -1.41 -15.46 -29.90
CA LYS A 549 -0.38 -15.86 -30.88
C LYS A 549 0.98 -15.34 -30.41
N ARG A 550 1.97 -16.24 -30.34
CA ARG A 550 3.35 -15.94 -29.92
C ARG A 550 4.05 -15.14 -31.03
N SER A 551 4.73 -14.05 -30.66
CA SER A 551 5.52 -13.25 -31.62
C SER A 551 6.99 -13.71 -31.72
N TRP A 552 7.47 -14.54 -30.78
CA TRP A 552 8.85 -15.01 -30.70
C TRP A 552 9.01 -16.49 -31.07
N SER A 553 10.22 -16.86 -31.52
CA SER A 553 10.61 -18.26 -31.75
C SER A 553 10.93 -18.97 -30.43
N LYS A 554 10.32 -20.13 -30.18
CA LYS A 554 10.56 -20.94 -28.98
C LYS A 554 11.96 -21.55 -29.00
N ARG A 555 12.72 -21.41 -27.92
CA ARG A 555 13.99 -22.12 -27.73
C ARG A 555 13.77 -23.62 -27.54
N ASN A 556 14.73 -24.42 -27.98
CA ASN A 556 14.77 -25.85 -27.70
C ASN A 556 14.84 -26.07 -26.17
N ARG A 557 14.18 -27.12 -25.66
CA ARG A 557 14.06 -27.39 -24.21
C ARG A 557 15.39 -27.30 -23.46
N LEU A 558 16.45 -27.89 -24.01
CA LEU A 558 17.78 -27.87 -23.41
C LEU A 558 18.43 -26.47 -23.45
N SER A 559 18.21 -25.69 -24.51
CA SER A 559 18.75 -24.33 -24.57
C SER A 559 18.01 -23.36 -23.65
N SER A 560 16.72 -23.60 -23.37
CA SER A 560 15.96 -22.84 -22.36
C SER A 560 16.49 -23.06 -20.95
N VAL A 561 16.79 -24.30 -20.58
CA VAL A 561 17.39 -24.63 -19.27
C VAL A 561 18.81 -24.05 -19.16
N LYS A 562 19.63 -24.21 -20.21
CA LYS A 562 20.99 -23.63 -20.25
C LYS A 562 20.99 -22.10 -20.13
N ALA A 563 19.98 -21.42 -20.67
CA ALA A 563 19.86 -19.97 -20.56
C ALA A 563 19.66 -19.48 -19.12
N VAL A 564 19.09 -20.32 -18.23
CA VAL A 564 18.87 -20.00 -16.82
C VAL A 564 20.06 -20.45 -15.97
N PHE A 565 20.52 -21.69 -16.15
CA PHE A 565 21.49 -22.32 -15.23
C PHE A 565 22.96 -22.23 -15.68
N GLY A 566 23.22 -22.04 -16.98
CA GLY A 566 24.56 -22.01 -17.57
C GLY A 566 24.72 -22.94 -18.79
N SER A 567 25.66 -22.62 -19.68
CA SER A 567 25.91 -23.35 -20.93
C SER A 567 26.43 -24.79 -20.74
N LYS A 568 27.26 -25.01 -19.70
CA LYS A 568 27.83 -26.31 -19.33
C LYS A 568 27.07 -26.92 -18.15
N VAL A 569 26.52 -28.12 -18.34
CA VAL A 569 25.90 -28.90 -17.26
C VAL A 569 26.99 -29.26 -16.25
N SER A 570 26.88 -28.75 -15.03
CA SER A 570 27.88 -28.94 -13.96
C SER A 570 27.26 -28.68 -12.60
N LEU A 571 28.00 -28.97 -11.52
CA LEU A 571 27.57 -28.66 -10.14
C LEU A 571 27.29 -27.16 -9.91
N SER A 572 27.78 -26.28 -10.79
CA SER A 572 27.44 -24.85 -10.77
C SER A 572 25.95 -24.57 -10.98
N TRP A 573 25.19 -25.50 -11.56
CA TRP A 573 23.74 -25.36 -11.71
C TRP A 573 23.03 -25.31 -10.36
N LEU A 574 23.52 -26.08 -9.39
CA LEU A 574 22.99 -26.13 -8.04
C LEU A 574 23.64 -25.08 -7.12
N ASN A 575 24.79 -24.51 -7.49
CA ASN A 575 25.50 -23.55 -6.66
C ASN A 575 24.90 -22.13 -6.78
N PRO A 576 24.29 -21.57 -5.71
CA PRO A 576 23.71 -20.22 -5.74
C PRO A 576 24.75 -19.09 -5.73
N LEU A 577 26.04 -19.39 -5.54
CA LEU A 577 27.12 -18.42 -5.67
C LEU A 577 27.58 -18.23 -7.11
N SER A 578 27.23 -19.15 -8.00
CA SER A 578 27.61 -19.06 -9.40
C SER A 578 26.75 -18.05 -10.16
N VAL A 579 27.40 -17.21 -10.97
CA VAL A 579 26.77 -16.13 -11.72
C VAL A 579 25.75 -16.69 -12.74
N PRO A 580 24.53 -16.13 -12.84
CA PRO A 580 23.55 -16.55 -13.81
C PRO A 580 23.98 -16.15 -15.22
N PHE A 581 23.76 -17.05 -16.18
CA PHE A 581 24.22 -16.92 -17.57
C PHE A 581 23.67 -15.67 -18.28
N SER A 582 22.53 -15.13 -17.83
CA SER A 582 21.87 -13.95 -18.38
C SER A 582 22.56 -12.61 -18.08
N THR A 583 23.61 -12.60 -17.24
CA THR A 583 24.37 -11.38 -16.88
C THR A 583 25.68 -11.20 -17.64
N LEU A 584 26.04 -12.15 -18.52
CA LEU A 584 27.26 -12.07 -19.35
C LEU A 584 27.01 -11.20 -20.59
N LYS A 585 27.95 -10.29 -20.90
CA LYS A 585 27.88 -9.40 -22.08
C LYS A 585 27.88 -10.22 -23.38
N PRO A 586 27.25 -9.71 -24.47
CA PRO A 586 27.21 -10.41 -25.75
C PRO A 586 28.56 -10.74 -26.39
N THR A 587 29.62 -10.09 -25.93
CA THR A 587 30.97 -10.25 -26.44
C THR A 587 31.70 -11.50 -25.93
N GLU A 588 31.11 -12.25 -24.98
CA GLU A 588 31.72 -13.48 -24.43
C GLU A 588 31.14 -14.77 -25.06
N TYR A 589 30.33 -14.68 -26.12
CA TYR A 589 29.71 -15.83 -26.77
C TYR A 589 30.58 -16.55 -27.82
N THR A 590 31.86 -16.20 -27.93
CA THR A 590 32.81 -16.89 -28.81
C THR A 590 33.99 -17.46 -28.03
N VAL A 591 33.81 -18.69 -27.53
CA VAL A 591 34.77 -19.81 -27.71
C VAL A 591 33.98 -21.11 -27.76
#